data_AF-A0A3D0H0Z0-F1
#
_entry.id   AF-A0A3D0H0Z0-F1
#
_cell.length_a   1.000
_cell.length_b   1.000
_cell.length_c   1.000
_cell.angle_alpha   90.00
_cell.angle_beta   90.00
_cell.angle_gamma   90.00
#
_symmetry.space_group_name_H-M   'P 1'
#
loop_
_entity.id
_entity.type
_entity.pdbx_description
1 polymer ?
#
loop_
_entity_poly.entity_id
_entity_poly.type
_entity_poly.pdbx_seq_one_letter_code
_entity_poly.pdbx_strand_id
1 'polypeptide(L)'
;MTCVRILISLLVCLVVATCGDSESAKRIDLSQREEVTVYRPENAITYAYLPQYAHTVSYERHHLVIDYLSQATGLTIRQVFPDTFDEHMHMVGRGLIDLTFSNPFIYTKIADRYGARAFARIVESQGQRDFRGQIICRADNTSIRAIADLKGKRLIAVDPT
;
A
#
# COMPACT_ATOMS: atom_id res chain seq x y z
N MET A 1 54.38 -22.16 6.39
CA MET A 1 54.14 -20.88 5.67
C MET A 1 53.62 -21.07 4.23
N THR A 2 53.91 -22.20 3.58
CA THR A 2 53.44 -22.53 2.22
C THR A 2 51.95 -22.89 2.16
N CYS A 3 51.40 -23.60 3.15
CA CYS A 3 49.99 -24.01 3.17
C CYS A 3 49.01 -22.83 3.30
N VAL A 4 49.35 -21.82 4.13
CA VAL A 4 48.54 -20.60 4.32
C VAL A 4 48.52 -19.74 3.04
N ARG A 5 49.63 -19.68 2.30
CA ARG A 5 49.70 -18.98 1.01
C ARG A 5 48.83 -19.64 -0.05
N ILE A 6 48.81 -20.97 -0.11
CA ILE A 6 47.95 -21.72 -1.05
C ILE A 6 46.46 -21.49 -0.72
N LEU A 7 46.11 -21.48 0.57
CA LEU A 7 44.73 -21.23 1.01
C LEU A 7 44.25 -19.81 0.67
N ILE A 8 45.11 -18.81 0.87
CA ILE A 8 44.82 -17.41 0.51
C ILE A 8 44.67 -17.26 -1.01
N SER A 9 45.53 -17.90 -1.81
CA SER A 9 45.42 -17.87 -3.27
C SER A 9 44.13 -18.53 -3.76
N LEU A 10 43.71 -19.64 -3.16
CA LEU A 10 42.43 -20.31 -3.48
C LEU A 10 41.22 -19.44 -3.11
N LEU A 11 41.26 -18.76 -1.96
CA LEU A 11 40.18 -17.87 -1.51
C LEU A 11 40.05 -16.65 -2.43
N VAL A 12 41.16 -16.07 -2.88
CA VAL A 12 41.16 -14.94 -3.83
C VAL A 12 40.60 -15.37 -5.18
N CYS A 13 40.96 -16.55 -5.69
CA CYS A 13 40.39 -17.07 -6.93
C CYS A 13 38.86 -17.29 -6.83
N LEU A 14 38.36 -17.72 -5.66
CA LEU A 14 36.93 -17.93 -5.43
C LEU A 14 36.14 -16.61 -5.46
N VAL A 15 36.68 -15.54 -4.88
CA VAL A 15 36.04 -14.21 -4.84
C VAL A 15 36.01 -13.54 -6.21
N VAL A 16 37.04 -13.76 -7.05
CA VAL A 16 37.07 -13.20 -8.41
C VAL A 16 36.10 -13.92 -9.36
N ALA A 17 35.81 -15.21 -9.12
CA ALA A 17 34.87 -15.99 -9.93
C ALA A 17 33.38 -15.66 -9.65
N THR A 18 33.07 -15.02 -8.51
CA THR A 18 31.68 -14.70 -8.12
C THR A 18 31.21 -13.31 -8.58
N CYS A 19 32.10 -12.48 -9.11
CA CYS A 19 31.75 -11.14 -9.60
C CYS A 19 31.47 -11.19 -11.11
N GLY A 20 30.32 -11.74 -11.51
CA GLY A 20 30.07 -11.86 -12.95
C GLY A 20 28.71 -12.35 -13.43
N ASP A 21 27.66 -12.40 -12.61
CA ASP A 21 26.31 -12.60 -13.15
C ASP A 21 25.64 -11.25 -13.40
N SER A 22 26.04 -10.60 -14.49
CA SER A 22 25.18 -9.64 -15.15
C SER A 22 24.04 -10.42 -15.79
N GLU A 23 22.89 -10.45 -15.13
CA GLU A 23 21.67 -11.03 -15.68
C GLU A 23 21.46 -10.47 -17.10
N SER A 24 21.54 -11.33 -18.12
CA SER A 24 21.53 -10.87 -19.51
C SER A 24 20.17 -10.24 -19.79
N ALA A 25 20.16 -8.98 -20.23
CA ALA A 25 18.92 -8.28 -20.53
C ALA A 25 18.10 -9.06 -21.56
N LYS A 26 16.94 -9.58 -21.14
CA LYS A 26 16.01 -10.28 -22.02
C LYS A 26 15.41 -9.25 -22.98
N ARG A 27 15.73 -9.35 -24.27
CA ARG A 27 15.11 -8.50 -25.29
C ARG A 27 13.66 -8.93 -25.46
N ILE A 28 12.75 -8.03 -25.12
CA ILE A 28 11.31 -8.22 -25.30
C ILE A 28 10.95 -7.77 -26.72
N ASP A 29 10.37 -8.67 -27.51
CA ASP A 29 9.86 -8.36 -28.84
C ASP A 29 8.51 -7.63 -28.72
N LEU A 30 8.52 -6.32 -28.99
CA LEU A 30 7.34 -5.46 -28.88
C LEU A 30 6.37 -5.58 -30.08
N SER A 31 6.71 -6.41 -31.08
CA SER A 31 5.80 -6.76 -32.18
C SER A 31 4.73 -7.76 -31.74
N GLN A 32 5.01 -8.55 -30.72
CA GLN A 32 4.04 -9.43 -30.07
C GLN A 32 3.38 -8.68 -28.93
N ARG A 33 2.11 -8.32 -29.12
CA ARG A 33 1.29 -7.65 -28.12
C ARG A 33 0.11 -8.56 -27.83
N GLU A 34 0.09 -9.10 -26.63
CA GLU A 34 -1.12 -9.70 -26.09
C GLU A 34 -1.87 -8.59 -25.36
N GLU A 35 -3.12 -8.37 -25.74
CA GLU A 35 -3.99 -7.53 -24.93
C GLU A 35 -4.17 -8.28 -23.61
N VAL A 36 -3.64 -7.73 -22.52
CA VAL A 36 -3.92 -8.24 -21.19
C VAL A 36 -5.41 -8.03 -20.97
N THR A 37 -6.19 -9.05 -21.30
CA THR A 37 -7.60 -9.11 -20.97
C THR A 37 -7.65 -9.26 -19.46
N VAL A 38 -7.79 -8.13 -18.77
CA VAL A 38 -8.02 -8.11 -17.33
C VAL A 38 -9.35 -8.83 -17.13
N TYR A 39 -9.30 -10.12 -16.77
CA TYR A 39 -10.48 -10.89 -16.44
C TYR A 39 -11.21 -10.17 -15.31
N ARG A 40 -12.38 -9.61 -15.63
CA ARG A 40 -13.31 -9.05 -14.66
C ARG A 40 -14.46 -10.04 -14.55
N PRO A 41 -14.46 -10.92 -13.55
CA PRO A 41 -15.61 -11.77 -13.29
C PRO A 41 -16.81 -10.85 -13.06
N GLU A 42 -17.89 -11.00 -13.84
CA GLU A 42 -19.06 -10.13 -13.76
C GLU A 42 -19.71 -10.11 -12.38
N ASN A 43 -19.48 -11.14 -11.57
CA ASN A 43 -20.05 -11.32 -10.23
C ASN A 43 -19.00 -11.21 -9.10
N ALA A 44 -17.86 -10.56 -9.35
CA ALA A 44 -16.85 -10.37 -8.31
C ALA A 44 -17.21 -9.23 -7.35
N ILE A 45 -17.06 -9.48 -6.06
CA ILE A 45 -17.13 -8.45 -5.03
C ILE A 45 -15.89 -7.56 -5.19
N THR A 46 -16.12 -6.26 -5.34
CA THR A 46 -15.06 -5.27 -5.48
C THR A 46 -14.60 -4.77 -4.10
N TYR A 47 -13.31 -4.85 -3.86
CA TYR A 47 -12.67 -4.39 -2.64
C TYR A 47 -11.73 -3.22 -2.93
N ALA A 48 -11.82 -2.14 -2.16
CA ALA A 48 -10.89 -1.03 -2.27
C ALA A 48 -10.28 -0.66 -0.91
N TYR A 49 -8.95 -0.57 -0.89
CA TYR A 49 -8.24 0.11 0.17
C TYR A 49 -8.13 1.60 -0.17
N LEU A 50 -8.48 2.48 0.78
CA LEU A 50 -8.40 3.92 0.61
C LEU A 50 -6.98 4.35 0.17
N PRO A 51 -6.83 5.19 -0.87
CA PRO A 51 -5.54 5.39 -1.54
C PRO A 51 -4.58 6.26 -0.73
N GLN A 52 -3.83 5.59 0.14
CA GLN A 52 -2.78 6.17 0.99
C GLN A 52 -1.37 5.79 0.51
N TYR A 53 -1.29 4.82 -0.41
CA TYR A 53 -0.05 4.29 -0.98
C TYR A 53 -0.20 4.07 -2.48
N ALA A 54 0.92 3.90 -3.17
CA ALA A 54 0.93 3.44 -4.55
C ALA A 54 0.18 2.11 -4.71
N HIS A 55 -0.38 1.84 -5.90
CA HIS A 55 -1.21 0.66 -6.16
C HIS A 55 -0.50 -0.66 -5.85
N THR A 56 0.80 -0.76 -6.14
CA THR A 56 1.61 -1.95 -5.83
C THR A 56 1.70 -2.21 -4.33
N VAL A 57 1.96 -1.17 -3.54
CA VAL A 57 2.05 -1.27 -2.07
C VAL A 57 0.67 -1.54 -1.45
N SER A 58 -0.38 -0.95 -2.01
CA SER A 58 -1.77 -1.23 -1.63
C SER A 58 -2.11 -2.72 -1.84
N TYR A 59 -1.78 -3.25 -3.02
CA TYR A 59 -1.94 -4.67 -3.33
C TYR A 59 -1.14 -5.56 -2.37
N GLU A 60 0.15 -5.29 -2.17
CA GLU A 60 1.02 -6.08 -1.29
C GLU A 60 0.49 -6.17 0.15
N ARG A 61 -0.07 -5.07 0.66
CA ARG A 61 -0.63 -5.01 2.02
C ARG A 61 -1.94 -5.76 2.17
N HIS A 62 -2.76 -5.83 1.12
CA HIS A 62 -4.14 -6.32 1.22
C HIS A 62 -4.40 -7.64 0.49
N HIS A 63 -3.60 -8.05 -0.48
CA HIS A 63 -3.88 -9.26 -1.27
C HIS A 63 -4.03 -10.52 -0.41
N LEU A 64 -3.18 -10.72 0.61
CA LEU A 64 -3.28 -11.90 1.48
C LEU A 64 -4.60 -11.98 2.26
N VAL A 65 -5.15 -10.86 2.71
CA VAL A 65 -6.46 -10.87 3.38
C VAL A 65 -7.58 -11.10 2.37
N ILE A 66 -7.46 -10.58 1.15
CA ILE A 66 -8.45 -10.80 0.08
C ILE A 66 -8.44 -12.27 -0.38
N ASP A 67 -7.27 -12.87 -0.51
CA ASP A 67 -7.11 -14.28 -0.85
C ASP A 67 -7.70 -15.17 0.26
N TYR A 68 -7.38 -14.86 1.51
CA TYR A 68 -7.96 -15.54 2.67
C TYR A 68 -9.49 -15.45 2.69
N LEU A 69 -10.05 -14.24 2.51
CA LEU A 69 -11.50 -14.05 2.49
C LEU A 69 -12.14 -14.83 1.35
N SER A 70 -11.54 -14.79 0.15
CA SER A 70 -12.04 -15.52 -1.01
C SER A 70 -12.08 -17.03 -0.76
N GLN A 71 -11.03 -17.58 -0.15
CA GLN A 71 -10.97 -19.01 0.24
C GLN A 71 -11.98 -19.35 1.35
N ALA A 72 -12.10 -18.49 2.36
CA ALA A 72 -12.97 -18.71 3.52
C ALA A 72 -14.46 -18.61 3.18
N THR A 73 -14.84 -17.75 2.23
CA THR A 73 -16.25 -17.51 1.87
C THR A 73 -16.67 -18.16 0.56
N GLY A 74 -15.73 -18.62 -0.27
CA GLY A 74 -16.00 -19.08 -1.63
C GLY A 74 -16.45 -17.97 -2.60
N LEU A 75 -16.27 -16.71 -2.21
CA LEU A 75 -16.66 -15.55 -3.03
C LEU A 75 -15.46 -15.10 -3.85
N THR A 76 -15.70 -14.69 -5.09
CA THR A 76 -14.67 -14.04 -5.91
C THR A 76 -14.56 -12.59 -5.46
N ILE A 77 -13.43 -12.22 -4.84
CA ILE A 77 -13.16 -10.86 -4.40
C ILE A 77 -11.99 -10.29 -5.22
N ARG A 78 -12.16 -9.10 -5.80
CA ARG A 78 -11.13 -8.43 -6.60
C ARG A 78 -10.81 -7.06 -6.03
N GLN A 79 -9.52 -6.76 -5.95
CA GLN A 79 -9.04 -5.44 -5.56
C GLN A 79 -9.20 -4.42 -6.70
N VAL A 80 -9.67 -3.23 -6.36
CA VAL A 80 -9.66 -2.03 -7.21
C VAL A 80 -8.86 -0.94 -6.50
N PHE A 81 -8.22 -0.08 -7.30
CA PHE A 81 -7.26 0.90 -6.82
C PHE A 81 -7.67 2.29 -7.33
N PRO A 82 -8.48 3.03 -6.55
CA PRO A 82 -8.72 4.45 -6.82
C PRO A 82 -7.43 5.25 -6.63
N ASP A 83 -7.27 6.36 -7.35
CA ASP A 83 -6.09 7.22 -7.27
C ASP A 83 -6.20 8.25 -6.14
N THR A 84 -7.42 8.68 -5.79
CA THR A 84 -7.67 9.77 -4.82
C THR A 84 -8.81 9.46 -3.84
N PHE A 85 -8.87 10.19 -2.72
CA PHE A 85 -9.95 10.05 -1.75
C PHE A 85 -11.30 10.40 -2.37
N ASP A 86 -11.36 11.46 -3.18
CA ASP A 86 -12.56 11.85 -3.91
C ASP A 86 -13.02 10.77 -4.90
N GLU A 87 -12.10 10.23 -5.69
CA GLU A 87 -12.43 9.14 -6.62
C GLU A 87 -12.94 7.92 -5.86
N HIS A 88 -12.27 7.52 -4.77
CA HIS A 88 -12.71 6.42 -3.91
C HIS A 88 -14.14 6.61 -3.43
N MET A 89 -14.48 7.81 -2.93
CA MET A 89 -15.86 8.11 -2.49
C MET A 89 -16.87 8.06 -3.65
N HIS A 90 -16.54 8.62 -4.81
CA HIS A 90 -17.42 8.58 -5.98
C HIS A 90 -17.62 7.14 -6.50
N MET A 91 -16.58 6.31 -6.45
CA MET A 91 -16.67 4.90 -6.83
C MET A 91 -17.58 4.11 -5.89
N VAL A 92 -17.51 4.36 -4.57
CA VAL A 92 -18.49 3.81 -3.61
C VAL A 92 -19.91 4.26 -3.98
N GLY A 93 -20.13 5.55 -4.20
CA GLY A 93 -21.45 6.09 -4.55
C GLY A 93 -22.03 5.56 -5.87
N ARG A 94 -21.17 5.11 -6.79
CA ARG A 94 -21.55 4.49 -8.07
C ARG A 94 -21.73 2.97 -7.99
N GLY A 95 -21.51 2.34 -6.83
CA GLY A 95 -21.54 0.89 -6.69
C GLY A 95 -20.36 0.18 -7.38
N LEU A 96 -19.25 0.88 -7.58
CA LEU A 96 -18.01 0.31 -8.16
C LEU A 96 -17.07 -0.26 -7.09
N ILE A 97 -17.42 -0.06 -5.81
CA ILE A 97 -16.72 -0.58 -4.63
C ILE A 97 -17.80 -1.15 -3.69
N ASP A 98 -17.82 -2.47 -3.54
CA ASP A 98 -18.75 -3.19 -2.66
C ASP A 98 -18.25 -3.19 -1.21
N LEU A 99 -16.94 -3.39 -1.04
CA LEU A 99 -16.25 -3.43 0.24
C LEU A 99 -15.13 -2.40 0.27
N THR A 100 -15.08 -1.57 1.31
CA THR A 100 -14.01 -0.60 1.48
C THR A 100 -13.35 -0.70 2.85
N PHE A 101 -12.02 -0.65 2.83
CA PHE A 101 -11.21 -0.37 4.01
C PHE A 101 -10.81 1.11 3.97
N SER A 102 -11.37 1.90 4.88
CA SER A 102 -11.17 3.34 4.93
C SER A 102 -10.91 3.83 6.34
N ASN A 103 -10.37 5.04 6.46
CA ASN A 103 -10.27 5.71 7.74
C ASN A 103 -11.65 6.19 8.22
N PRO A 104 -11.82 6.52 9.52
CA PRO A 104 -13.10 6.96 10.07
C PRO A 104 -13.68 8.21 9.41
N PHE A 105 -12.82 9.16 8.98
CA PHE A 105 -13.30 10.40 8.37
C PHE A 105 -13.99 10.14 7.03
N ILE A 106 -13.33 9.39 6.14
CA ILE A 106 -13.92 8.99 4.87
C ILE A 106 -15.16 8.12 5.08
N TYR A 107 -15.14 7.20 6.04
CA TYR A 107 -16.33 6.41 6.40
C TYR A 107 -17.53 7.31 6.72
N THR A 108 -17.37 8.34 7.57
CA THR A 108 -18.50 9.22 7.90
C THR A 108 -19.09 9.91 6.67
N LYS A 109 -18.26 10.29 5.69
CA LYS A 109 -18.73 10.92 4.45
C LYS A 109 -19.47 9.96 3.54
N ILE A 110 -18.96 8.74 3.32
CA ILE A 110 -19.64 7.76 2.45
C ILE A 110 -20.89 7.17 3.10
N ALA A 111 -20.92 7.06 4.43
CA ALA A 111 -22.11 6.64 5.17
C ALA A 111 -23.23 7.68 5.03
N ASP A 112 -22.90 8.96 5.23
CA ASP A 112 -23.84 10.08 5.11
C ASP A 112 -24.35 10.24 3.66
N ARG A 113 -23.45 10.22 2.67
CA ARG A 113 -23.80 10.49 1.27
C ARG A 113 -24.42 9.31 0.53
N TYR A 114 -23.98 8.09 0.82
CA TYR A 114 -24.27 6.91 0.02
C TYR A 114 -24.84 5.74 0.82
N GLY A 115 -25.07 5.90 2.13
CA GLY A 115 -25.67 4.85 2.97
C GLY A 115 -24.73 3.67 3.25
N ALA A 116 -23.42 3.85 3.11
CA ALA A 116 -22.44 2.82 3.45
C ALA A 116 -22.52 2.46 4.95
N ARG A 117 -22.35 1.17 5.26
CA ARG A 117 -22.46 0.64 6.63
C ARG A 117 -21.14 0.02 7.08
N ALA A 118 -20.59 0.51 8.19
CA ALA A 118 -19.49 -0.17 8.87
C ALA A 118 -20.00 -1.46 9.54
N PHE A 119 -19.31 -2.57 9.30
CA PHE A 119 -19.58 -3.86 9.95
C PHE A 119 -18.34 -4.44 10.65
N ALA A 120 -17.17 -3.82 10.47
CA ALA A 120 -15.92 -4.22 11.09
C ALA A 120 -15.07 -2.99 11.41
N ARG A 121 -14.18 -3.12 12.39
CA ARG A 121 -13.19 -2.11 12.80
C ARG A 121 -11.87 -2.81 13.12
N ILE A 122 -10.76 -2.19 12.75
CA ILE A 122 -9.43 -2.66 13.15
C ILE A 122 -9.27 -2.49 14.66
N VAL A 123 -8.68 -3.50 15.29
CA VAL A 123 -8.22 -3.43 16.67
C VAL A 123 -6.73 -3.71 16.66
N GLU A 124 -5.94 -2.81 17.23
CA GLU A 124 -4.50 -2.98 17.34
C GLU A 124 -4.14 -4.17 18.23
N SER A 125 -2.92 -4.68 18.10
CA SER A 125 -2.44 -5.86 18.83
C SER A 125 -2.60 -5.78 20.36
N GLN A 126 -2.57 -4.57 20.92
CA GLN A 126 -2.77 -4.30 22.35
C GLN A 126 -4.22 -3.98 22.74
N GLY A 127 -5.19 -4.23 21.85
CA GLY A 127 -6.60 -3.93 22.08
C GLY A 127 -6.98 -2.47 21.86
N GLN A 128 -6.03 -1.62 21.47
CA GLN A 128 -6.30 -0.20 21.22
C GLN A 128 -7.15 -0.02 19.97
N ARG A 129 -8.19 0.80 20.11
CA ARG A 129 -9.18 1.04 19.04
C ARG A 129 -9.05 2.45 18.46
N ASP A 130 -8.60 3.39 19.27
CA ASP A 130 -8.58 4.81 18.93
C ASP A 130 -7.18 5.28 18.58
N PHE A 131 -7.10 6.26 17.68
CA PHE A 131 -5.87 6.93 17.30
C PHE A 131 -6.08 8.46 17.34
N ARG A 132 -4.98 9.22 17.34
CA ARG A 132 -5.01 10.68 17.38
C ARG A 132 -4.10 11.29 16.32
N GLY A 133 -4.47 12.50 15.88
CA GLY A 133 -3.60 13.35 15.08
C GLY A 133 -2.37 13.77 15.87
N GLN A 134 -1.27 14.01 15.16
CA GLN A 134 0.00 14.45 15.74
C GLN A 134 0.59 15.59 14.89
N ILE A 135 1.20 16.55 15.56
CA ILE A 135 1.99 17.60 14.91
C ILE A 135 3.45 17.22 15.14
N ILE A 136 4.16 16.93 14.06
CA ILE A 136 5.54 16.46 14.10
C ILE A 136 6.42 17.56 13.49
N CYS A 137 7.47 17.93 14.21
CA CYS A 137 8.51 18.84 13.73
C CYS A 137 9.88 18.22 13.98
N ARG A 138 10.93 18.78 13.37
CA ARG A 138 12.29 18.31 13.62
C ARG A 138 12.68 18.55 15.07
N ALA A 139 13.38 17.58 15.66
CA ALA A 139 13.81 17.65 17.06
C ALA A 139 14.75 18.85 17.35
N ASP A 140 15.52 19.29 16.34
CA ASP A 140 16.42 20.45 16.44
C ASP A 140 15.75 21.79 16.10
N ASN A 141 14.45 21.80 15.78
CA ASN A 141 13.72 23.02 15.48
C ASN A 141 13.37 23.77 16.78
N THR A 142 14.19 24.76 17.13
CA THR A 142 13.99 25.57 18.33
C THR A 142 12.83 26.55 18.23
N SER A 143 12.27 26.78 17.02
CA SER A 143 11.22 27.78 16.76
C SER A 143 9.79 27.28 16.93
N ILE A 144 9.58 25.97 17.15
CA ILE A 144 8.26 25.35 17.38
C ILE A 144 8.37 24.50 18.65
N ARG A 145 7.83 24.99 19.76
CA ARG A 145 7.81 24.29 21.07
C ARG A 145 6.41 24.14 21.64
N ALA A 146 5.47 24.96 21.18
CA ALA A 146 4.06 24.92 21.53
C ALA A 146 3.17 25.15 20.30
N ILE A 147 1.88 24.84 20.43
CA ILE A 147 0.89 25.01 19.34
C ILE A 147 0.81 26.47 18.87
N ALA A 148 0.95 27.44 19.78
CA ALA A 148 0.92 28.86 19.45
C ALA A 148 2.03 29.28 18.45
N ASP A 149 3.16 28.57 18.46
CA ASP A 149 4.32 28.86 17.60
C ASP A 149 4.07 28.51 16.14
N LEU A 150 3.00 27.76 15.83
CA LEU A 150 2.63 27.39 14.47
C LEU A 150 2.12 28.58 13.65
N LYS A 151 1.71 29.66 14.31
CA LYS A 151 1.19 30.85 13.62
C LYS A 151 2.24 31.43 12.68
N GLY A 152 1.88 31.54 11.40
CA GLY A 152 2.77 32.04 10.34
C GLY A 152 3.86 31.04 9.92
N LYS A 153 3.83 29.79 10.41
CA LYS A 153 4.70 28.72 9.90
C LYS A 153 4.05 28.00 8.73
N ARG A 154 4.89 27.40 7.89
CA ARG A 154 4.44 26.51 6.82
C ARG A 154 4.11 25.14 7.38
N LEU A 155 2.99 24.59 6.94
CA LEU A 155 2.50 23.26 7.34
C LEU A 155 2.49 22.34 6.12
N ILE A 156 2.77 21.07 6.35
CA ILE A 156 2.42 19.98 5.44
C ILE A 156 1.30 19.22 6.14
N ALA A 157 0.15 19.12 5.48
CA ALA A 157 -1.01 18.44 6.01
C ALA A 157 -1.32 17.19 5.17
N VAL A 158 -2.08 16.28 5.77
CA VAL A 158 -2.72 15.18 5.04
C VAL A 158 -3.81 15.72 4.11
N ASP A 159 -4.39 14.83 3.32
CA ASP A 159 -5.51 15.13 2.43
C ASP A 159 -6.65 15.89 3.17
N PRO A 160 -7.18 17.00 2.61
CA PRO A 160 -8.24 17.79 3.22
C PRO A 160 -9.65 17.20 3.04
N THR A 161 -9.77 16.16 2.21
CA THR A 161 -11.01 15.57 1.72
C THR A 161 -11.68 14.70 2.75
#